data_AF-V5LD31-F1
#
_entry.id   AF-V5LD31-F1
#
_cell.length_a   1.000
_cell.length_b   1.000
_cell.length_c   1.000
_cell.angle_alpha   90.00
_cell.angle_beta   90.00
_cell.angle_gamma   90.00
#
_symmetry.space_group_name_H-M   'P 1'
#
loop_
_entity.id
_entity.type
_entity.pdbx_description
1 polymer ?
#
loop_
_entity_poly.entity_id
_entity_poly.type
_entity_poly.pdbx_seq_one_letter_code
_entity_poly.pdbx_strand_id
1 'polypeptide(L)' 'EPRFIAVGCVDDTHFVGFDGDAASLRMEPLRPSPMPPGPRGCRLDTLNEKAHLETDGMNVWALWRGYTREEA' A
#
# COMPACT_ATOMS: atom_id res chain seq x y z
N GLU A 1 11.05 -10.03 5.42
CA GLU A 1 9.69 -10.08 4.87
C GLU A 1 9.52 -9.02 3.79
N PRO A 2 8.65 -9.23 2.79
CA PRO A 2 8.34 -8.20 1.81
C PRO A 2 7.66 -7.01 2.48
N ARG A 3 8.09 -5.80 2.13
CA ARG A 3 7.46 -4.55 2.59
C ARG A 3 6.48 -4.09 1.54
N PHE A 4 5.24 -3.83 1.96
CA PHE A 4 4.22 -3.24 1.11
C PHE A 4 4.21 -1.73 1.33
N ILE A 5 4.33 -0.98 0.24
CA ILE A 5 4.31 0.48 0.23
C ILE A 5 3.39 0.91 -0.91
N ALA A 6 2.35 1.68 -0.59
CA ALA A 6 1.48 2.30 -1.58
C ALA A 6 1.66 3.82 -1.53
N VAL A 7 1.73 4.46 -2.69
CA VAL A 7 1.92 5.91 -2.83
C VAL A 7 0.89 6.47 -3.80
N GLY A 8 0.12 7.46 -3.34
CA GLY A 8 -0.81 8.22 -4.17
C GLY A 8 -0.13 9.45 -4.76
N CYS A 9 -0.14 9.55 -6.08
CA CYS A 9 0.46 10.64 -6.84
C CYS A 9 -0.62 11.40 -7.62
N VAL A 10 -0.50 12.73 -7.69
CA VAL A 10 -1.25 13.55 -8.65
C VAL A 10 -0.21 14.24 -9.54
N ASP A 11 -0.40 14.12 -10.86
CA ASP A 11 0.59 14.43 -11.88
C ASP A 11 1.92 13.70 -11.59
N ASP A 12 2.94 14.39 -11.08
CA ASP A 12 4.24 13.81 -10.71
C ASP A 12 4.59 14.04 -9.23
N THR A 13 3.61 14.42 -8.41
CA THR A 13 3.83 14.76 -7.00
C THR A 13 3.20 13.72 -6.08
N HIS A 14 4.02 13.17 -5.16
CA HIS A 14 3.55 12.26 -4.12
C HIS A 14 2.83 13.03 -3.01
N PHE A 15 1.57 12.71 -2.74
CA PHE A 15 0.74 13.41 -1.74
C PHE A 15 0.44 12.58 -0.51
N VAL A 16 0.26 11.27 -0.68
CA VAL A 16 -0.14 10.36 0.39
C VAL A 16 0.60 9.03 0.26
N GLY A 17 0.97 8.44 1.40
CA GLY A 17 1.64 7.15 1.45
C GLY A 17 0.99 6.22 2.47
N PHE A 18 1.09 4.93 2.23
CA PHE A 18 0.79 3.86 3.17
C PHE A 18 2.01 2.97 3.28
N ASP A 19 2.46 2.75 4.51
CA ASP A 19 3.56 1.84 4.83
C ASP A 19 3.01 0.69 5.67
N GLY A 20 3.09 -0.53 5.13
CA GLY A 20 2.67 -1.76 5.81
C GLY A 20 3.53 -2.12 7.03
N ASP A 21 4.72 -1.55 7.17
CA ASP A 21 5.66 -1.78 8.28
C ASP A 21 5.57 -0.67 9.35
N ALA A 22 4.77 0.38 9.10
CA ALA A 22 4.58 1.46 10.06
C ALA A 22 3.76 1.02 11.28
N ALA A 23 4.09 1.57 12.46
CA ALA A 23 3.36 1.31 13.70
C ALA A 23 1.87 1.67 13.64
N SER A 24 1.46 2.48 12.65
CA SER A 24 0.08 2.80 12.35
C SER A 24 -0.19 2.62 10.86
N LEU A 25 -0.94 1.58 10.52
CA LEU A 25 -1.40 1.30 9.16
C LEU A 25 -2.48 2.30 8.74
N ARG A 26 -2.07 3.50 8.33
CA ARG A 26 -2.94 4.58 7.86
C ARG A 26 -2.33 5.28 6.65
N MET A 27 -3.17 5.84 5.79
CA MET A 27 -2.69 6.78 4.78
C MET A 27 -2.20 8.07 5.45
N GLU A 28 -0.92 8.38 5.29
CA GLU A 28 -0.30 9.59 5.83
C GLU A 28 0.04 10.58 4.70
N PRO A 29 -0.25 11.88 4.88
CA PRO A 29 0.18 12.89 3.91
C PRO A 29 1.70 12.99 3.87
N LEU A 30 2.30 12.67 2.73
CA LEU A 30 3.74 12.83 2.49
C LEU A 30 4.11 14.31 2.23
N ARG A 31 3.15 15.08 1.69
CA ARG A 31 3.24 16.52 1.51
C ARG A 31 1.91 17.18 1.86
N PRO A 32 1.92 18.47 2.27
CA PRO A 32 0.70 19.25 2.38
C PRO A 32 -0.01 19.31 1.01
N SER A 33 -1.18 18.68 0.91
CA SER A 33 -2.03 18.75 -0.28
C SER A 33 -2.80 20.07 -0.31
N PRO A 34 -2.94 20.74 -1.48
CA PRO A 34 -3.77 21.93 -1.61
C PRO A 34 -5.26 21.64 -1.33
N MET A 35 -5.67 20.38 -1.46
CA MET A 35 -6.99 19.89 -1.08
C MET A 35 -6.82 18.54 -0.38
N PRO A 36 -6.71 18.51 0.96
CA PRO A 36 -6.59 17.23 1.66
C PRO A 36 -7.85 16.39 1.41
N PRO A 37 -7.70 15.07 1.17
CA PRO A 37 -8.85 14.19 1.12
C PRO A 37 -9.64 14.31 2.43
N GLY A 38 -10.96 14.36 2.31
CA GLY A 38 -11.83 14.42 3.49
C GLY A 38 -11.63 13.20 4.38
N PRO A 39 -11.97 13.26 5.68
CA PRO A 39 -11.74 12.17 6.64
C PRO A 39 -12.40 10.84 6.24
N ARG A 40 -13.48 10.89 5.45
CA ARG A 40 -14.11 9.69 4.87
C ARG A 40 -13.27 9.06 3.75
N GLY A 41 -12.66 9.88 2.89
CA GLY A 41 -11.77 9.43 1.81
C GLY A 41 -10.55 8.72 2.39
N CYS A 42 -9.81 9.41 3.28
CA CYS A 42 -8.63 8.82 3.93
C CYS A 42 -8.93 7.48 4.63
N ARG A 43 -10.10 7.36 5.27
CA ARG A 43 -10.50 6.12 5.95
C ARG A 43 -10.80 4.99 4.96
N LEU A 44 -11.48 5.30 3.86
CA LEU A 44 -11.79 4.31 2.83
C LEU A 44 -10.51 3.82 2.16
N ASP A 45 -9.63 4.76 1.79
CA ASP A 45 -8.35 4.45 1.17
C ASP A 45 -7.47 3.59 2.10
N THR A 46 -7.41 3.92 3.39
CA THR A 46 -6.70 3.10 4.39
C THR A 46 -7.23 1.67 4.48
N LEU A 47 -8.55 1.48 4.39
CA LEU A 47 -9.14 0.13 4.41
C LEU A 47 -8.81 -0.65 3.14
N ASN A 48 -8.80 0.03 2.00
CA ASN A 48 -8.42 -0.56 0.72
C ASN A 48 -6.95 -1.00 0.72
N GLU A 49 -6.03 -0.15 1.19
CA GLU A 49 -4.60 -0.48 1.27
C GLU A 49 -4.30 -1.63 2.24
N LYS A 50 -5.07 -1.75 3.34
CA LYS A 50 -4.98 -2.92 4.22
C LYS A 50 -5.37 -4.21 3.52
N ALA A 51 -6.44 -4.19 2.73
CA ALA A 51 -6.85 -5.35 1.95
C ALA A 51 -5.80 -5.73 0.88
N HIS A 52 -5.16 -4.74 0.26
CA HIS A 52 -4.06 -4.96 -0.67
C HIS A 52 -2.83 -5.56 0.02
N LEU A 53 -2.42 -5.02 1.17
CA LEU A 53 -1.33 -5.56 1.99
C LEU A 53 -1.52 -7.07 2.27
N GLU A 54 -2.72 -7.49 2.69
CA GLU A 54 -3.03 -8.89 2.96
C GLU A 54 -2.97 -9.75 1.68
N THR A 55 -3.55 -9.24 0.59
CA THR A 55 -3.61 -9.96 -0.69
C THR A 55 -2.24 -10.09 -1.35
N ASP A 56 -1.42 -9.05 -1.30
CA ASP A 56 -0.10 -9.03 -1.92
C ASP A 56 0.90 -9.93 -1.19
N GLY A 57 0.78 -10.05 0.13
CA GLY A 57 1.52 -11.07 0.88
C GLY A 57 1.22 -12.49 0.37
N MET A 58 -0.05 -12.79 0.09
CA MET A 58 -0.46 -14.08 -0.48
C MET A 58 0.02 -14.25 -1.93
N ASN A 59 -0.05 -13.21 -2.75
CA ASN A 59 0.42 -13.25 -4.14
C ASN A 59 1.94 -13.45 -4.23
N VAL A 60 2.73 -12.74 -3.41
CA VAL A 60 4.20 -12.92 -3.37
C VAL A 60 4.56 -14.36 -2.98
N TRP A 61 3.86 -14.93 -2.00
CA TRP A 61 4.07 -16.31 -1.61
C TRP A 61 3.69 -17.30 -2.72
N ALA A 62 2.55 -17.07 -3.39
CA ALA A 62 2.08 -17.91 -4.50
C ALA A 62 3.04 -17.84 -5.71
N LEU A 63 3.54 -16.65 -6.04
CA LEU A 63 4.56 -16.45 -7.08
C LEU A 63 5.84 -17.20 -6.74
N TRP A 64 6.32 -17.07 -5.51
CA TRP A 64 7.52 -17.78 -5.05
C TRP A 64 7.36 -19.31 -5.14
N ARG A 65 6.19 -19.84 -4.80
CA ARG A 65 5.83 -21.25 -4.99
C ARG A 65 5.77 -21.69 -6.45
N GLY A 66 5.35 -20.82 -7.35
CA GLY A 66 5.32 -21.07 -8.79
C GLY A 66 6.74 -21.21 -9.36
N TYR A 67 7.60 -20.21 -9.14
CA TYR A 67 8.98 -20.22 -9.63
C TYR A 67 9.79 -21.40 -9.09
N THR A 68 9.72 -21.65 -7.78
CA THR A 68 10.44 -22.78 -7.15
C THR A 68 9.96 -24.16 -7.62
N ARG A 69 8.78 -24.27 -8.24
CA ARG A 69 8.26 -25.53 -8.81
C ARG A 69 8.76 -25.77 -10.25
N GLU A 70 9.05 -24.73 -11.01
CA GLU A 70 9.58 -24.86 -12.38
C GLU A 70 11.08 -25.17 -12.40
N GLU A 71 11.79 -24.94 -11.29
CA GLU A 71 13.23 -25.21 -11.13
C GLU A 71 13.56 -26.63 -10.60
N ALA A 72 12.57 -27.51 -10.43
CA ALA A 72 12.71 -28.89 -9.91
C ALA A 72 12.34 -29.96 -10.95
#